data_AF-A0A961JGG2-F1
#
_entry.id   AF-A0A961JGG2-F1
#
_cell.length_a   1.000
_cell.length_b   1.000
_cell.length_c   1.000
_cell.angle_alpha   90.00
_cell.angle_beta   90.00
_cell.angle_gamma   90.00
#
_symmetry.space_group_name_H-M   'P 1'
#
loop_
_entity.id
_entity.type
_entity.pdbx_description
1 polymer ?
#
loop_
_entity_poly.entity_id
_entity_poly.type
_entity_poly.pdbx_seq_one_letter_code
_entity_poly.pdbx_strand_id
1 'polypeptide(L)'
;ILMTRTSIKSEFRIEQTMIAAGGNNPLKFSISPEQAVEAIIKPATRGYLSPESAAEQALQDIKAHEIAMVTGMEAALKGVLKRLDPKVLEGQIEASGGLGGLFKGKKARYWEVYEKIYAEVSDQAENDFHDLFSREFARAYKDQLDKLKE
;
A
#
# COMPACT_ATOMS: atom_id res chain seq x y z
N ILE A 1 14.20 6.50 6.78
CA ILE A 1 13.87 5.50 5.74
C ILE A 1 13.37 4.20 6.35
N LEU A 2 14.18 3.42 7.09
CA LEU A 2 13.70 2.12 7.65
C LEU A 2 12.50 2.27 8.60
N MET A 3 12.52 3.28 9.49
CA MET A 3 11.36 3.61 10.33
C MET A 3 10.14 4.03 9.50
N THR A 4 10.34 4.85 8.47
CA THR A 4 9.29 5.28 7.54
C THR A 4 8.64 4.08 6.85
N ARG A 5 9.44 3.13 6.37
CA ARG A 5 8.95 1.87 5.79
C ARG A 5 8.09 1.09 6.78
N THR A 6 8.54 0.94 8.03
CA THR A 6 7.75 0.26 9.07
C THR A 6 6.42 0.97 9.32
N SER A 7 6.43 2.30 9.40
CA SER A 7 5.23 3.12 9.54
C SER A 7 4.25 2.89 8.39
N ILE A 8 4.72 2.98 7.14
CA ILE A 8 3.88 2.74 5.95
C ILE A 8 3.32 1.32 5.94
N LYS A 9 4.14 0.31 6.21
CA LYS A 9 3.65 -1.07 6.26
C LYS A 9 2.57 -1.24 7.34
N SER A 10 2.69 -0.54 8.47
CA SER A 10 1.70 -0.59 9.54
C SER A 10 0.41 0.11 9.12
N GLU A 11 0.56 1.32 8.58
CA GLU A 11 -0.53 2.15 8.08
C GLU A 11 -1.35 1.41 7.03
N PHE A 12 -0.71 0.68 6.10
CA PHE A 12 -1.37 -0.07 5.04
C PHE A 12 -1.66 -1.55 5.37
N ARG A 13 -1.53 -1.96 6.64
CA ARG A 13 -1.75 -3.33 7.12
C ARG A 13 -0.97 -4.40 6.34
N ILE A 14 0.24 -4.06 5.92
CA ILE A 14 1.17 -4.93 5.20
C ILE A 14 2.02 -5.68 6.22
N GLU A 15 2.25 -6.98 5.98
CA GLU A 15 2.97 -7.88 6.87
C GLU A 15 4.33 -7.31 7.30
N GLN A 16 4.55 -7.21 8.61
CA GLN A 16 5.77 -6.65 9.18
C GLN A 16 6.92 -7.64 9.20
N THR A 17 8.15 -7.12 9.24
CA THR A 17 9.33 -7.97 9.43
C THR A 17 9.38 -8.42 10.89
N MET A 18 9.35 -9.73 11.12
CA MET A 18 9.42 -10.32 12.46
C MET A 18 10.86 -10.66 12.84
N ILE A 19 11.17 -10.55 14.14
CA ILE A 19 12.43 -11.05 14.70
C ILE A 19 12.42 -12.59 14.63
N ALA A 20 13.51 -13.17 14.14
CA ALA A 20 13.68 -14.62 14.03
C ALA A 20 14.79 -15.13 14.97
N ALA A 21 14.94 -16.45 15.08
CA ALA A 21 16.00 -17.07 15.88
C ALA A 21 17.43 -16.75 15.36
N GLY A 22 17.55 -16.28 14.12
CA GLY A 22 18.80 -15.83 13.51
C GLY A 22 18.56 -15.04 12.23
N GLY A 23 19.62 -14.41 11.72
CA GLY A 23 19.54 -13.57 10.51
C GLY A 23 18.89 -12.20 10.73
N ASN A 24 18.82 -11.74 11.99
CA ASN A 24 18.24 -10.45 12.31
C ASN A 24 19.15 -9.32 11.84
N ASN A 25 18.59 -8.33 11.17
CA ASN A 25 19.34 -7.16 10.72
C ASN A 25 19.36 -6.10 11.81
N PRO A 26 20.52 -5.77 12.41
CA PRO A 26 20.60 -4.80 13.49
C PRO A 26 20.03 -3.44 13.08
N LEU A 27 20.22 -2.99 11.84
CA LEU A 27 19.70 -1.72 11.33
C LEU A 27 18.17 -1.63 11.35
N LYS A 28 17.46 -2.76 11.31
CA LYS A 28 15.99 -2.80 11.31
C LYS A 28 15.40 -2.84 12.73
N PHE A 29 16.13 -3.39 13.69
CA PHE A 29 15.63 -3.71 15.02
C PHE A 29 16.21 -2.81 16.13
N SER A 30 17.22 -2.00 15.83
CA SER A 30 17.74 -1.00 16.76
C SER A 30 16.73 0.11 17.02
N ILE A 31 16.66 0.54 18.29
CA ILE A 31 15.72 1.56 18.76
C ILE A 31 16.27 2.97 18.47
N SER A 32 17.60 3.11 18.38
CA SER A 32 18.27 4.37 18.02
C SER A 32 19.43 4.14 17.03
N PRO A 33 19.87 5.19 16.32
CA PRO A 33 21.05 5.13 15.46
C PRO A 33 22.32 4.70 16.21
N GLU A 34 22.50 5.14 17.46
CA GLU A 34 23.64 4.79 18.29
C GLU A 34 23.67 3.28 18.59
N GLN A 35 22.51 2.69 18.91
CA GLN A 35 22.39 1.25 19.09
C GLN A 35 22.66 0.47 17.79
N ALA A 36 22.25 1.02 16.64
CA ALA A 36 22.49 0.41 15.35
C ALA A 36 23.99 0.36 15.02
N VAL A 37 24.69 1.47 15.28
CA VAL A 37 26.14 1.59 15.12
C VAL A 37 26.87 0.64 16.10
N GLU A 38 26.44 0.61 17.36
CA GLU A 38 27.02 -0.28 18.37
C GLU A 38 26.87 -1.76 17.98
N ALA A 39 25.69 -2.16 17.49
CA ALA A 39 25.41 -3.52 17.05
C ALA A 39 26.19 -3.92 15.78
N ILE A 40 26.61 -2.95 14.97
CA ILE A 40 27.44 -3.15 13.79
C ILE A 40 28.93 -3.26 14.14
N ILE A 41 29.42 -2.45 15.07
CA ILE A 41 30.86 -2.35 15.37
C ILE A 41 31.31 -3.44 16.35
N LYS A 42 30.44 -3.84 17.29
CA LYS A 42 30.79 -4.87 18.27
C LYS A 42 30.95 -6.26 17.62
N PRO A 43 31.75 -7.15 18.22
CA PRO A 43 31.89 -8.53 17.75
C PRO A 43 30.53 -9.19 17.52
N ALA A 44 30.44 -9.99 16.45
CA ALA A 44 29.19 -10.57 15.98
C ALA A 44 28.40 -11.23 17.11
N THR A 45 27.24 -10.66 17.42
CA THR A 45 26.34 -11.20 18.44
C THR A 45 25.52 -12.31 17.81
N ARG A 46 25.49 -13.48 18.45
CA ARG A 46 24.76 -14.67 17.95
C ARG A 46 23.31 -14.28 17.62
N GLY A 47 22.89 -14.57 16.39
CA GLY A 47 21.54 -14.28 15.89
C GLY A 47 21.39 -13.01 15.03
N TYR A 48 22.42 -12.16 14.95
CA TYR A 48 22.47 -11.01 14.04
C TYR A 48 23.29 -11.29 12.78
N LEU A 49 22.98 -10.58 11.70
CA LEU A 49 23.79 -10.55 10.47
C LEU A 49 25.14 -9.87 10.71
N SER A 50 26.14 -10.18 9.87
CA SER A 50 27.38 -9.40 9.83
C SER A 50 27.11 -7.96 9.40
N PRO A 51 27.99 -7.00 9.71
CA PRO A 51 27.90 -5.61 9.25
C PRO A 51 27.61 -5.45 7.76
N GLU A 52 28.35 -6.19 6.93
CA GLU A 52 28.26 -6.12 5.47
C GLU A 52 26.92 -6.66 4.99
N SER A 53 26.52 -7.86 5.46
CA SER A 53 25.22 -8.44 5.12
C SER A 53 24.05 -7.62 5.65
N ALA A 54 24.19 -6.98 6.81
CA ALA A 54 23.18 -6.09 7.37
C ALA A 54 22.99 -4.84 6.50
N ALA A 55 24.09 -4.20 6.08
CA ALA A 55 24.07 -3.04 5.21
C ALA A 55 23.48 -3.38 3.82
N GLU A 56 23.93 -4.48 3.22
CA GLU A 56 23.44 -4.93 1.92
C GLU A 56 21.94 -5.23 1.96
N GLN A 57 21.49 -6.02 2.94
CA GLN A 57 20.08 -6.34 3.09
C GLN A 57 19.25 -5.09 3.40
N ALA A 58 19.76 -4.14 4.19
CA ALA A 58 19.05 -2.89 4.45
C ALA A 58 18.89 -2.06 3.17
N LEU A 59 19.92 -2.00 2.32
CA LEU A 59 19.86 -1.28 1.05
C LEU A 59 18.91 -1.95 0.04
N GLN A 60 18.95 -3.28 -0.05
CA GLN A 60 18.02 -4.06 -0.87
C GLN A 60 16.57 -3.84 -0.45
N ASP A 61 16.29 -3.89 0.86
CA ASP A 61 14.97 -3.59 1.41
C ASP A 61 14.50 -2.17 1.09
N ILE A 62 15.39 -1.18 1.15
CA ILE A 62 15.06 0.21 0.83
C ILE A 62 14.71 0.32 -0.65
N LYS A 63 15.53 -0.25 -1.54
CA LYS A 63 15.24 -0.27 -2.98
C LYS A 63 13.90 -0.93 -3.27
N ALA A 64 13.62 -2.06 -2.63
CA ALA A 64 12.36 -2.77 -2.79
C ALA A 64 11.18 -1.95 -2.28
N HIS A 65 11.33 -1.27 -1.15
CA HIS A 65 10.33 -0.36 -0.62
C HIS A 65 10.00 0.76 -1.61
N GLU A 66 11.00 1.46 -2.15
CA GLU A 66 10.78 2.59 -3.07
C GLU A 66 10.04 2.15 -4.33
N ILE A 67 10.40 1.00 -4.91
CA ILE A 67 9.71 0.46 -6.09
C ILE A 67 8.26 0.06 -5.72
N ALA A 68 8.08 -0.66 -4.61
CA ALA A 68 6.75 -1.08 -4.15
C ALA A 68 5.84 0.12 -3.81
N MET A 69 6.40 1.23 -3.30
CA MET A 69 5.66 2.47 -3.06
C MET A 69 5.09 3.05 -4.35
N VAL A 70 5.92 3.18 -5.40
CA VAL A 70 5.50 3.75 -6.68
C VAL A 70 4.47 2.86 -7.35
N THR A 71 4.70 1.54 -7.39
CA THR A 71 3.73 0.58 -7.96
C THR A 71 2.42 0.54 -7.17
N GLY A 72 2.50 0.60 -5.84
CA GLY A 72 1.33 0.70 -4.97
C GLY A 72 0.49 1.94 -5.26
N MET A 73 1.13 3.10 -5.40
CA MET A 73 0.46 4.36 -5.72
C MET A 73 -0.20 4.34 -7.11
N GLU A 74 0.49 3.78 -8.11
CA GLU A 74 -0.06 3.61 -9.45
C GLU A 74 -1.32 2.72 -9.44
N ALA A 75 -1.28 1.60 -8.72
CA ALA A 75 -2.41 0.69 -8.59
C ALA A 75 -3.60 1.36 -7.87
N ALA A 76 -3.32 2.13 -6.83
CA ALA A 76 -4.32 2.86 -6.07
C ALA A 76 -5.03 3.90 -6.95
N LEU A 77 -4.27 4.70 -7.72
CA LEU A 77 -4.83 5.67 -8.67
C LEU A 77 -5.69 5.00 -9.74
N LYS A 78 -5.21 3.90 -10.33
CA LYS A 78 -5.99 3.11 -11.30
C LYS A 78 -7.28 2.58 -10.69
N GLY A 79 -7.26 2.18 -9.42
CA GLY A 79 -8.44 1.75 -8.67
C GLY A 79 -9.51 2.84 -8.58
N VAL A 80 -9.11 4.07 -8.26
CA VAL A 80 -10.02 5.23 -8.23
C VAL A 80 -10.59 5.53 -9.62
N LEU A 81 -9.74 5.60 -10.64
CA LEU A 81 -10.19 5.87 -12.01
C LEU A 81 -11.17 4.80 -12.51
N LYS A 82 -10.97 3.53 -12.13
CA LYS A 82 -11.88 2.44 -12.49
C LYS A 82 -13.26 2.58 -11.82
N ARG A 83 -13.35 3.14 -10.62
CA ARG A 83 -14.65 3.42 -9.97
C ARG A 83 -15.43 4.51 -10.71
N LEU A 84 -14.72 5.43 -11.36
CA LEU A 84 -15.30 6.50 -12.17
C LEU A 84 -15.51 6.11 -13.64
N ASP A 85 -15.14 4.88 -14.05
CA ASP A 85 -15.30 4.40 -15.42
C ASP A 85 -16.79 4.38 -15.79
N PRO A 86 -17.22 5.14 -16.82
CA PRO A 86 -18.60 5.18 -17.25
C PRO A 86 -19.22 3.80 -17.45
N LYS A 87 -18.48 2.82 -17.98
CA LYS A 87 -18.96 1.44 -18.20
C LYS A 87 -19.29 0.71 -16.90
N VAL A 88 -18.51 0.96 -15.85
CA VAL A 88 -18.79 0.42 -14.51
C VAL A 88 -20.08 1.03 -13.96
N LEU A 89 -20.30 2.34 -14.21
CA LEU A 89 -21.52 3.03 -13.83
C LEU A 89 -22.75 2.54 -14.62
N GLU A 90 -22.58 2.22 -15.90
CA GLU A 90 -23.65 1.66 -16.76
C GLU A 90 -24.19 0.36 -16.16
N GLY A 91 -23.29 -0.58 -15.81
CA GLY A 91 -23.68 -1.84 -15.19
C GLY A 91 -24.42 -1.67 -13.86
N GLN A 92 -24.01 -0.71 -13.02
CA GLN A 92 -24.70 -0.45 -11.73
C GLN A 92 -26.12 0.10 -11.93
N ILE A 93 -26.32 0.94 -12.95
CA ILE A 93 -27.62 1.53 -13.28
C ILE A 93 -28.57 0.50 -13.88
N GLU A 94 -28.06 -0.37 -14.75
CA GLU A 94 -28.83 -1.48 -15.33
C GLU A 94 -29.23 -2.49 -14.25
N ALA A 95 -28.32 -2.85 -13.34
CA ALA A 95 -28.59 -3.77 -12.24
C ALA A 95 -29.61 -3.21 -11.21
N SER A 96 -29.65 -1.89 -11.03
CA SER A 96 -30.61 -1.21 -10.15
C SER A 96 -31.93 -0.84 -10.87
N GLY A 97 -32.11 -1.23 -12.13
CA GLY A 97 -33.26 -0.90 -12.96
C GLY A 97 -34.42 -1.89 -12.85
N GLY A 98 -35.23 -1.79 -11.79
CA GLY A 98 -36.62 -2.29 -11.81
C GLY A 98 -37.54 -1.43 -12.69
N LEU A 99 -38.74 -1.93 -13.01
CA LEU A 99 -39.75 -1.40 -13.95
C LEU A 99 -40.14 0.11 -13.84
N GLY A 100 -39.63 0.87 -12.86
CA GLY A 100 -40.00 2.28 -12.61
C GLY A 100 -39.19 3.34 -13.37
N GLY A 101 -38.21 2.96 -14.19
CA GLY A 101 -37.21 3.88 -14.77
C GLY A 101 -37.58 4.60 -16.09
N LEU A 102 -38.81 4.44 -16.59
CA LEU A 102 -39.14 4.84 -17.97
C LEU A 102 -39.25 6.38 -18.19
N PHE A 103 -39.27 7.18 -17.11
CA PHE A 103 -39.60 8.62 -17.19
C PHE A 103 -38.43 9.59 -16.95
N LYS A 104 -37.27 9.14 -16.45
CA LYS A 104 -36.03 9.95 -16.41
C LYS A 104 -35.11 9.47 -17.53
N GLY A 105 -34.65 10.39 -18.39
CA GLY A 105 -33.69 10.06 -19.45
C GLY A 105 -32.45 9.39 -18.86
N LYS A 106 -31.97 8.29 -19.47
CA LYS A 106 -30.83 7.49 -18.97
C LYS A 106 -29.65 8.35 -18.52
N LYS A 107 -29.33 9.41 -19.28
CA LYS A 107 -28.25 10.37 -18.97
C LYS A 107 -28.40 11.11 -17.64
N ALA A 108 -29.62 11.48 -17.24
CA ALA A 108 -29.84 12.14 -15.95
C ALA A 108 -29.55 11.17 -14.79
N ARG A 109 -29.95 9.91 -14.92
CA ARG A 109 -29.63 8.86 -13.94
C ARG A 109 -28.13 8.56 -13.87
N TYR A 110 -27.44 8.56 -15.01
CA TYR A 110 -25.98 8.47 -15.07
C TYR A 110 -25.31 9.58 -14.27
N TRP A 111 -25.78 10.81 -14.44
CA TRP A 111 -25.25 11.96 -13.74
C TRP A 111 -25.47 11.86 -12.23
N GLU A 112 -26.67 11.49 -11.78
CA GLU A 112 -26.99 11.29 -10.35
C GLU A 112 -26.08 10.23 -9.69
N VAL A 113 -25.80 9.12 -10.39
CA VAL A 113 -24.89 8.07 -9.89
C VAL A 113 -23.44 8.55 -9.88
N TYR A 114 -23.02 9.26 -10.92
CA TYR A 114 -21.67 9.83 -10.98
C TYR A 114 -21.42 10.83 -9.84
N GLU A 115 -22.35 11.75 -9.60
CA GLU A 115 -22.25 12.73 -8.49
C GLU A 115 -22.12 12.03 -7.14
N LYS A 116 -22.91 10.97 -6.91
CA LYS A 116 -22.82 10.18 -5.69
C LYS A 116 -21.44 9.53 -5.50
N ILE A 117 -20.92 8.88 -6.55
CA ILE A 117 -19.61 8.21 -6.47
C ILE A 117 -18.48 9.22 -6.34
N TYR A 118 -18.58 10.35 -7.04
CA TYR A 118 -17.62 11.43 -6.89
C TYR A 118 -17.61 11.95 -5.44
N ALA A 119 -18.77 12.21 -4.85
CA ALA A 119 -18.88 12.64 -3.46
C ALA A 119 -18.29 11.60 -2.48
N GLU A 120 -18.59 10.30 -2.68
CA GLU A 120 -18.01 9.21 -1.87
C GLU A 120 -16.49 9.15 -2.01
N VAL A 121 -15.96 9.27 -3.23
CA VAL A 121 -14.50 9.25 -3.49
C VAL A 121 -13.83 10.49 -2.90
N SER A 122 -14.43 11.67 -3.03
CA SER A 122 -13.92 12.92 -2.45
C SER A 122 -13.92 12.88 -0.92
N ASP A 123 -15.02 12.43 -0.31
CA ASP A 123 -15.12 12.27 1.14
C ASP A 123 -14.09 11.26 1.66
N GLN A 124 -13.94 10.11 0.99
CA GLN A 124 -12.90 9.14 1.34
C GLN A 124 -11.50 9.74 1.13
N ALA A 125 -11.25 10.49 0.06
CA ALA A 125 -9.93 11.11 -0.14
C ALA A 125 -9.55 12.13 0.96
N GLU A 126 -10.53 12.85 1.52
CA GLU A 126 -10.31 13.84 2.59
C GLU A 126 -10.32 13.24 4.00
N ASN A 127 -11.25 12.33 4.28
CA ASN A 127 -11.55 11.86 5.64
C ASN A 127 -11.13 10.41 5.91
N ASP A 128 -10.98 9.57 4.88
CA ASP A 128 -10.62 8.15 5.01
C ASP A 128 -9.78 7.66 3.81
N PHE A 129 -8.61 8.27 3.64
CA PHE A 129 -7.68 7.92 2.56
C PHE A 129 -7.32 6.42 2.60
N HIS A 130 -7.42 5.82 3.79
CA HIS A 130 -7.15 4.42 4.00
C HIS A 130 -8.17 3.54 3.27
N ASP A 131 -9.47 3.75 3.40
CA ASP A 131 -10.45 2.88 2.73
C ASP A 131 -10.46 3.01 1.20
N LEU A 132 -10.13 4.19 0.66
CA LEU A 132 -10.11 4.41 -0.80
C LEU A 132 -8.92 3.72 -1.48
N PHE A 133 -7.73 3.85 -0.89
CA PHE A 133 -6.47 3.48 -1.55
C PHE A 133 -5.83 2.21 -0.98
N SER A 134 -6.11 1.84 0.27
CA SER A 134 -5.32 0.83 0.99
C SER A 134 -5.32 -0.53 0.32
N ARG A 135 -6.47 -1.00 -0.19
CA ARG A 135 -6.57 -2.37 -0.72
C ARG A 135 -5.74 -2.57 -1.99
N GLU A 136 -5.90 -1.69 -2.97
CA GLU A 136 -5.16 -1.81 -4.23
C GLU A 136 -3.68 -1.47 -4.03
N PHE A 137 -3.37 -0.49 -3.16
CA PHE A 137 -2.01 -0.18 -2.76
C PHE A 137 -1.32 -1.37 -2.09
N ALA A 138 -1.92 -1.92 -1.02
CA ALA A 138 -1.31 -2.99 -0.23
C ALA A 138 -1.12 -4.26 -1.05
N ARG A 139 -2.08 -4.60 -1.95
CA ARG A 139 -1.91 -5.72 -2.87
C ARG A 139 -0.71 -5.51 -3.78
N ALA A 140 -0.67 -4.40 -4.52
CA ALA A 140 0.41 -4.14 -5.48
C ALA A 140 1.78 -3.96 -4.80
N TYR A 141 1.82 -3.33 -3.62
CA TYR A 141 3.02 -3.21 -2.82
C TYR A 141 3.53 -4.59 -2.38
N LYS A 142 2.65 -5.46 -1.88
CA LYS A 142 3.04 -6.82 -1.45
C LYS A 142 3.54 -7.65 -2.64
N ASP A 143 2.80 -7.66 -3.74
CA ASP A 143 3.19 -8.38 -4.96
C ASP A 143 4.57 -7.91 -5.45
N GLN A 144 4.85 -6.60 -5.36
CA GLN A 144 6.13 -6.04 -5.74
C GLN A 144 7.25 -6.42 -4.76
N LEU A 145 6.99 -6.46 -3.46
CA LEU A 145 7.96 -6.96 -2.48
C LEU A 145 8.29 -8.43 -2.70
N ASP A 146 7.31 -9.26 -3.04
CA ASP A 146 7.53 -10.70 -3.21
C ASP A 146 8.34 -10.99 -4.49
N LYS A 147 8.09 -10.26 -5.59
CA LYS A 147 8.91 -10.33 -6.82
C LYS A 147 10.37 -9.92 -6.63
N LEU A 148 10.66 -9.06 -5.66
CA LEU A 148 12.02 -8.56 -5.40
C LEU A 148 12.80 -9.42 -4.39
N LYS A 149 12.14 -10.43 -3.79
CA LYS A 149 12.79 -11.46 -2.96
C LYS A 149 13.24 -12.67 -3.79
N GLU A 150 12.69 -12.84 -4.99
CA GLU A 150 13.13 -13.83 -6.00
C GLU A 150 14.38 -13.36 -6.75
#